data_AF-A0A7V2RGB1-F1
#
_entry.id   AF-A0A7V2RGB1-F1
#
_cell.length_a   1.000
_cell.length_b   1.000
_cell.length_c   1.000
_cell.angle_alpha   90.00
_cell.angle_beta   90.00
_cell.angle_gamma   90.00
#
_symmetry.space_group_name_H-M   'P 1'
#
loop_
_entity.id
_entity.type
_entity.pdbx_description
1 polymer ?
#
loop_
_entity_poly.entity_id
_entity_poly.type
_entity_poly.pdbx_seq_one_letter_code
_entity_poly.pdbx_strand_id
1 'polypeptide(L)' 'MPVIMDGRTYYRTAEVFRMVGVSRNTLYRWLQKGILGSIERRDSRGWRLFTQEEIDTLDSVINRITKINRRLSGNARSS' A
#
# COMPACT_ATOMS: atom_id res chain seq x y z
N MET A 1 -7.21 -13.45 1.26
CA MET A 1 -7.29 -14.09 2.58
C MET A 1 -6.23 -13.50 3.49
N PRO A 2 -6.62 -12.93 4.63
CA PRO A 2 -5.69 -12.52 5.68
C PRO A 2 -5.01 -13.75 6.28
N VAL A 3 -3.75 -13.60 6.65
CA VAL A 3 -2.92 -14.61 7.31
C VAL A 3 -2.86 -14.24 8.78
N ILE A 4 -3.43 -15.07 9.65
CA ILE A 4 -3.33 -14.87 11.10
C ILE A 4 -2.08 -15.61 11.57
N MET A 5 -1.12 -14.88 12.14
CA MET A 5 0.11 -15.44 12.72
C MET A 5 0.30 -14.85 14.10
N ASP A 6 0.52 -15.70 15.11
CA ASP A 6 0.79 -15.25 16.49
C ASP A 6 -0.30 -14.34 17.07
N GLY A 7 -1.56 -14.62 16.73
CA GLY A 7 -2.71 -13.78 17.12
C GLY A 7 -2.80 -12.42 16.42
N ARG A 8 -1.91 -12.14 15.46
CA ARG A 8 -1.91 -10.91 14.66
C ARG A 8 -2.38 -11.17 13.25
N THR A 9 -3.19 -10.26 12.72
CA THR A 9 -3.68 -10.32 11.34
C THR A 9 -2.67 -9.68 10.41
N TYR A 10 -2.21 -10.47 9.45
CA TYR A 10 -1.33 -10.03 8.40
C TYR A 10 -1.99 -10.14 7.04
N TYR A 11 -1.59 -9.26 6.15
CA TYR A 11 -2.11 -9.18 4.80
C TYR A 11 -0.99 -9.36 3.80
N ARG A 12 -1.27 -10.07 2.72
CA ARG A 12 -0.32 -10.19 1.61
C ARG A 12 -0.40 -8.93 0.76
N THR A 13 0.65 -8.64 0.00
CA THR A 13 0.66 -7.61 -1.04
C THR A 13 -0.60 -7.64 -1.91
N ALA A 14 -1.12 -8.84 -2.19
CA ALA A 14 -2.33 -9.03 -2.98
C ALA A 14 -3.61 -8.46 -2.33
N GLU A 15 -3.72 -8.54 -1.01
CA GLU A 15 -4.86 -8.02 -0.28
C GLU A 15 -4.72 -6.53 -0.03
N VAL A 16 -3.48 -6.08 0.25
CA VAL A 16 -3.15 -4.66 0.43
C VAL A 16 -3.65 -3.82 -0.74
N PHE A 17 -3.34 -4.21 -1.98
CA PHE A 17 -3.77 -3.46 -3.15
C PHE A 17 -5.30 -3.41 -3.31
N ARG A 18 -6.02 -4.46 -2.88
CA ARG A 18 -7.49 -4.49 -2.90
C ARG A 18 -8.09 -3.61 -1.83
N MET A 19 -7.48 -3.57 -0.64
CA MET A 19 -7.94 -2.73 0.48
C MET A 19 -7.74 -1.25 0.19
N VAL A 20 -6.56 -0.87 -0.30
CA VAL A 20 -6.22 0.54 -0.57
C VAL A 20 -6.63 1.02 -1.97
N GLY A 21 -7.20 0.14 -2.79
CA GLY A 21 -7.71 0.48 -4.12
C GLY A 21 -6.64 0.89 -5.15
N VAL A 22 -5.38 0.49 -4.97
CA VAL A 22 -4.29 0.80 -5.91
C VAL A 22 -3.95 -0.39 -6.80
N SER A 23 -3.40 -0.10 -7.97
CA SER A 23 -2.88 -1.16 -8.85
C SER A 23 -1.60 -1.77 -8.28
N ARG A 24 -1.41 -3.08 -8.52
CA ARG A 24 -0.18 -3.82 -8.15
C ARG A 24 1.09 -3.09 -8.60
N ASN A 25 1.07 -2.48 -9.78
CA ASN A 25 2.21 -1.76 -10.34
C ASN A 25 2.62 -0.54 -9.51
N THR A 26 1.65 0.19 -8.96
CA THR A 26 1.88 1.38 -8.12
C THR A 26 2.52 0.97 -6.80
N LEU A 27 1.95 -0.03 -6.14
CA LEU A 27 2.49 -0.57 -4.90
C LEU A 27 3.89 -1.15 -5.10
N TYR A 28 4.12 -1.86 -6.22
CA TYR A 28 5.43 -2.42 -6.55
C TYR A 28 6.49 -1.34 -6.76
N ARG A 29 6.16 -0.24 -7.45
CA ARG A 29 7.05 0.93 -7.57
C ARG A 29 7.40 1.52 -6.20
N TRP A 30 6.44 1.60 -5.29
CA TRP A 30 6.69 2.14 -3.95
C TRP A 30 7.50 1.21 -3.06
N LEU A 31 7.26 -0.10 -3.17
CA LEU A 31 8.07 -1.15 -2.55
C LEU A 31 9.51 -1.08 -3.05
N GLN A 32 9.73 -0.92 -4.37
CA GLN A 32 11.08 -0.73 -4.91
C GLN A 32 11.73 0.57 -4.44
N LYS A 33 10.94 1.65 -4.31
CA LYS A 33 11.42 2.93 -3.78
C LYS A 33 11.62 2.95 -2.27
N GLY A 34 11.29 1.88 -1.55
CA GLY A 34 11.41 1.82 -0.09
C GLY A 34 10.45 2.76 0.66
N ILE A 35 9.38 3.23 0.02
CA ILE A 35 8.39 4.14 0.64
C ILE A 35 7.67 3.46 1.79
N LEU A 36 7.57 2.13 1.73
CA LEU A 36 6.87 1.30 2.70
C LEU A 36 7.75 0.84 3.87
N GLY A 37 8.94 1.41 4.00
CA GLY A 37 9.94 0.89 4.93
C GLY A 37 10.39 -0.52 4.54
N SER A 38 11.52 -0.92 5.10
CA SER A 38 11.96 -2.30 4.98
C SER A 38 10.96 -3.18 5.73
N ILE A 39 10.01 -3.78 5.01
CA ILE A 39 9.17 -4.84 5.57
C ILE A 39 10.08 -6.05 5.73
N GLU A 40 10.80 -6.05 6.86
CA GLU A 40 11.78 -7.07 7.25
C GLU A 40 11.12 -8.34 7.80
N ARG A 41 9.79 -8.32 7.95
CA ARG A 41 9.00 -9.49 8.36
C ARG A 41 8.81 -10.40 7.15
N ARG A 42 9.87 -11.12 6.78
CA ARG A 42 9.75 -12.35 6.00
C ARG A 42 9.32 -13.45 6.97
N ASP A 43 8.17 -14.04 6.69
CA ASP A 43 7.83 -15.31 7.32
C ASP A 43 8.90 -16.36 6.99
N SER A 44 8.99 -17.47 7.74
CA SER A 44 9.93 -18.56 7.46
C SER A 44 9.81 -19.11 6.02
N ARG A 45 8.65 -18.90 5.40
CA ARG A 45 8.33 -19.21 4.00
C ARG A 45 8.68 -18.11 2.98
N GLY A 46 9.29 -17.00 3.39
CA GLY A 46 9.70 -15.89 2.51
C GLY A 46 8.57 -14.96 2.05
N TRP A 47 7.36 -15.07 2.60
CA TRP A 47 6.25 -14.19 2.24
C TRP A 47 6.40 -12.82 2.89
N ARG A 48 6.11 -11.76 2.11
CA ARG A 48 5.94 -10.40 2.63
C ARG A 48 4.54 -10.24 3.19
N LEU A 49 4.50 -9.91 4.47
CA LEU A 49 3.28 -9.73 5.25
C LEU A 49 3.22 -8.29 5.75
N PHE A 50 2.03 -7.71 5.69
CA PHE A 50 1.74 -6.33 6.07
C PHE A 50 0.78 -6.37 7.26
N THR A 51 1.03 -5.56 8.29
CA THR A 51 0.08 -5.38 9.38
C THR A 51 -0.99 -4.37 8.98
N GLN A 52 -2.05 -4.29 9.78
CA GLN A 52 -3.09 -3.28 9.58
C GLN A 52 -2.53 -1.84 9.66
N GLU A 53 -1.55 -1.60 10.54
CA GLU A 53 -0.90 -0.30 10.73
C GLU A 53 -0.14 0.15 9.47
N GLU A 54 0.55 -0.79 8.81
CA GLU A 54 1.25 -0.52 7.54
C GLU A 54 0.26 -0.20 6.42
N ILE A 55 -0.90 -0.86 6.40
CA ILE A 55 -1.97 -0.60 5.44
C ILE A 55 -2.60 0.78 5.67
N ASP A 56 -2.80 1.17 6.92
CA ASP A 56 -3.33 2.49 7.26
C ASP A 56 -2.36 3.62 6.84
N THR A 57 -1.07 3.40 7.10
CA THR A 57 0.00 4.30 6.64
C THR A 57 0.00 4.40 5.10
N LEU A 58 -0.14 3.27 4.42
CA LEU A 58 -0.30 3.22 2.96
C LEU A 58 -1.47 4.04 2.49
N ASP A 59 -2.65 3.83 3.05
CA ASP A 59 -3.87 4.52 2.68
C ASP A 59 -3.69 6.05 2.83
N SER A 60 -3.11 6.48 3.94
CA SER A 60 -2.76 7.89 4.17
C SER A 60 -1.81 8.46 3.11
N VAL A 61 -0.77 7.71 2.73
CA VAL A 61 0.17 8.13 1.67
C VAL A 61 -0.53 8.18 0.30
N ILE A 62 -1.36 7.19 -0.01
CA ILE A 62 -2.13 7.11 -1.27
C ILE A 62 -3.10 8.27 -1.36
N ASN A 63 -3.86 8.52 -0.30
CA ASN A 63 -4.80 9.62 -0.22
C ASN A 63 -4.06 10.96 -0.40
N ARG A 64 -2.87 11.12 0.19
CA ARG A 64 -2.04 12.31 0.01
C ARG A 64 -1.56 12.48 -1.43
N ILE A 65 -1.04 11.43 -2.07
CA ILE A 65 -0.58 11.47 -3.46
C ILE A 65 -1.76 11.72 -4.41
N THR A 66 -2.89 11.05 -4.19
CA THR A 66 -4.12 11.20 -5.00
C THR A 66 -4.68 12.61 -4.87
N LYS A 67 -4.69 13.20 -3.67
CA LYS A 67 -5.11 14.59 -3.44
C LYS A 67 -4.22 15.60 -4.17
N ILE A 68 -2.90 15.37 -4.19
CA ILE A 68 -1.95 16.20 -4.95
C ILE A 68 -2.24 16.06 -6.45
N ASN A 69 -2.42 14.85 -6.96
CA ASN A 69 -2.66 14.62 -8.39
C ASN A 69 -4.02 15.19 -8.85
N ARG A 70 -5.06 15.08 -8.00
CA ARG A 70 -6.38 15.68 -8.25
C ARG A 70 -6.32 17.21 -8.32
N ARG A 71 -5.49 17.84 -7.48
CA ARG A 71 -5.26 19.29 -7.55
C ARG A 71 -4.53 19.72 -8.83
N LEU A 72 -3.60 18.91 -9.31
CA LEU A 72 -2.86 19.18 -10.55
C LEU A 72 -3.71 18.94 -11.81
N SER A 73 -4.67 18.00 -11.75
CA SER A 73 -5.57 17.69 -12.86
C SER A 73 -6.76 18.66 -13.00
N GLY A 74 -6.90 19.61 -12.07
CA GLY A 74 -8.02 20.57 -12.03
C GLY A 74 -7.85 21.85 -12.86
N ASN A 75 -6.75 22.01 -13.62
CA ASN A 75 -6.51 23.23 -14.40
C ASN A 75 -6.63 23.05 -15.93
N ALA A 76 -7.32 22.01 -16.39
CA ALA A 76 -7.55 21.77 -17.81
C ALA A 76 -9.04 21.49 -18.07
N ARG A 77 -9.89 22.52 -17.95
CA ARG A 77 -11.18 22.70 -18.63
C ARG A 77 -11.88 23.95 -18.08
N SER A 78 -11.52 25.10 -18.63
CA SER A 78 -12.46 26.22 -18.77
C SER A 78 -12.16 26.85 -20.13
N SER A 79 -13.00 26.51 -21.10
CA SER A 79 -13.15 27.23 -22.38
C SER A 79 -14.59 27.70 -22.46
#